data_AF-A0A3N5PWQ4-F1
#
_entry.id   AF-A0A3N5PWQ4-F1
#
_cell.length_a   1.000
_cell.length_b   1.000
_cell.length_c   1.000
_cell.angle_alpha   90.00
_cell.angle_beta   90.00
_cell.angle_gamma   90.00
#
_symmetry.space_group_name_H-M   'P 1'
#
loop_
_entity.id
_entity.type
_entity.pdbx_description
1 polymer ?
#
loop_
_entity_poly.entity_id
_entity_poly.type
_entity_poly.pdbx_seq_one_letter_code
_entity_poly.pdbx_strand_id
1 'polypeptide(L)'
;MKSILLFIILISSCTLAQNFSRFVIVQKDGFRVEGTKGIIADTLFNGFDEKGNDYSTPINNISKIYSAGSSKTLTMGALGFLSGLAIGLSFDYNYSTSSFRGNPALIGSFSALGLIIGGLVGSNSYYWKTVDVNSLKPKLPFQEISSVNLQFNFNF
;
A
#
# COMPACT_ATOMS: atom_id res chain seq x y z
N MET A 1 -44.03 33.13 -19.65
CA MET A 1 -43.48 32.42 -18.47
C MET A 1 -42.57 31.32 -18.98
N LYS A 2 -41.25 31.46 -18.85
CA LYS A 2 -40.27 30.44 -19.28
C LYS A 2 -39.46 30.03 -18.05
N SER A 3 -39.58 28.76 -17.67
CA SER A 3 -38.86 28.15 -16.55
C SER A 3 -37.35 28.19 -16.78
N ILE A 4 -36.62 28.66 -15.77
CA ILE A 4 -35.17 28.52 -15.69
C ILE A 4 -34.91 27.22 -14.93
N LEU A 5 -34.39 26.21 -15.64
CA LEU A 5 -33.92 24.96 -15.05
C LEU A 5 -32.50 25.21 -14.52
N LEU A 6 -32.36 25.33 -13.20
CA LEU A 6 -31.07 25.50 -12.54
C LEU A 6 -30.43 24.12 -12.32
N PHE A 7 -29.41 23.77 -13.12
CA PHE A 7 -28.62 22.55 -12.92
C PHE A 7 -27.52 22.84 -11.88
N ILE A 8 -27.74 22.44 -10.63
CA ILE A 8 -26.68 22.41 -9.61
C ILE A 8 -25.99 21.05 -9.73
N ILE A 9 -24.80 21.04 -10.34
CA ILE A 9 -23.92 19.86 -10.31
C ILE A 9 -23.15 19.90 -8.98
N LEU A 10 -23.65 19.17 -7.99
CA LEU A 10 -22.93 18.91 -6.75
C LEU A 10 -21.83 17.89 -7.07
N ILE A 11 -20.63 18.36 -7.41
CA ILE A 11 -19.46 17.49 -7.56
C ILE A 11 -19.03 17.10 -6.15
N SER A 12 -19.48 15.94 -5.68
CA SER A 12 -18.95 15.31 -4.48
C SER A 12 -17.44 15.07 -4.69
N SER A 13 -16.60 15.84 -4.00
CA SER A 13 -15.16 15.58 -3.90
C SER A 13 -14.98 14.25 -3.17
N CYS A 14 -14.95 13.16 -3.92
CA CYS A 14 -14.58 11.85 -3.40
C CYS A 14 -13.07 11.91 -3.08
N THR A 15 -12.74 12.33 -1.86
CA THR A 15 -11.39 12.17 -1.32
C THR A 15 -11.17 10.68 -1.12
N LEU A 16 -10.33 10.09 -1.97
CA LEU A 16 -9.99 8.67 -1.90
C LEU A 16 -9.21 8.43 -0.60
N ALA A 17 -9.91 7.98 0.45
CA ALA A 17 -9.28 7.68 1.72
C ALA A 17 -8.25 6.56 1.55
N GLN A 18 -6.98 6.86 1.84
CA GLN A 18 -5.90 5.87 1.71
C GLN A 18 -5.62 5.23 3.06
N ASN A 19 -5.76 3.91 3.12
CA ASN A 19 -5.50 3.11 4.32
C ASN A 19 -4.07 2.53 4.30
N PHE A 20 -3.46 2.48 5.47
CA PHE A 20 -2.11 1.98 5.72
C PHE A 20 -2.13 0.93 6.83
N SER A 21 -1.58 -0.25 6.56
CA SER A 21 -1.40 -1.34 7.54
C SER A 21 -0.10 -1.29 8.33
N ARG A 22 0.85 -0.45 7.89
CA ARG A 22 2.07 -0.04 8.59
C ARG A 22 2.62 1.18 7.89
N PHE A 23 3.09 2.15 8.66
CA PHE A 23 3.58 3.41 8.11
C PHE A 23 4.79 3.93 8.87
N VAL A 24 5.58 4.73 8.16
CA VAL A 24 6.58 5.64 8.73
C VAL A 24 6.31 7.02 8.18
N ILE A 25 6.11 7.99 9.05
CA ILE A 25 5.97 9.40 8.70
C ILE A 25 7.25 10.11 9.12
N VAL A 26 7.77 10.93 8.22
CA VAL A 26 8.80 11.91 8.53
C VAL A 26 8.15 13.28 8.43
N GLN A 27 8.09 14.00 9.54
CA GLN A 27 7.60 15.37 9.61
C GLN A 27 8.63 16.35 9.05
N LYS A 28 8.24 17.59 8.81
CA LYS A 28 9.12 18.65 8.27
C LYS A 28 10.23 19.08 9.24
N ASP A 29 10.00 18.94 10.54
CA ASP A 29 10.97 19.16 11.61
C ASP A 29 11.97 17.99 11.76
N GLY A 30 11.81 16.92 10.98
CA GLY A 30 12.64 15.73 11.03
C GLY A 30 12.16 14.67 12.02
N PHE A 31 11.07 14.91 12.76
CA PHE A 31 10.51 13.93 13.68
C PHE A 31 9.95 12.73 12.90
N ARG A 32 10.28 11.53 13.38
CA ARG A 32 9.91 10.27 12.74
C ARG A 32 8.91 9.52 13.60
N VAL A 33 7.79 9.14 13.01
CA VAL A 33 6.72 8.38 13.66
C VAL A 33 6.50 7.08 12.89
N GLU A 34 6.58 5.96 13.59
CA GLU A 34 6.24 4.65 13.04
C GLU A 34 4.93 4.17 13.66
N GLY A 35 4.11 3.48 12.87
CA GLY A 35 2.82 3.02 13.34
C GLY A 35 2.24 1.86 12.54
N THR A 36 1.18 1.28 13.10
CA THR A 36 0.61 0.00 12.68
C THR A 36 -0.72 0.14 11.96
N LYS A 37 -1.40 1.28 12.05
CA LYS A 37 -2.61 1.57 11.27
C LYS A 37 -2.71 3.06 11.02
N GLY A 38 -2.90 3.45 9.77
CA GLY A 38 -3.06 4.85 9.39
C GLY A 38 -4.14 5.02 8.35
N ILE A 39 -4.82 6.15 8.38
CA ILE A 39 -5.74 6.60 7.34
C ILE A 39 -5.43 8.05 7.02
N ILE A 40 -5.40 8.36 5.73
CA ILE A 40 -5.40 9.73 5.24
C ILE A 40 -6.81 10.05 4.77
N ALA A 41 -7.42 11.03 5.41
CA ALA A 41 -8.71 11.57 5.04
C ALA A 41 -8.58 13.10 4.92
N ASP A 42 -8.95 13.63 3.77
CA ASP A 42 -8.92 15.05 3.43
C ASP A 42 -7.55 15.72 3.60
N THR A 43 -7.29 16.31 4.77
CA THR A 43 -6.06 17.08 5.08
C THR A 43 -5.32 16.56 6.31
N LEU A 44 -5.81 15.46 6.91
CA LEU A 44 -5.30 14.90 8.15
C LEU A 44 -4.85 13.46 7.93
N PHE A 45 -3.69 13.15 8.51
CA PHE A 45 -3.28 11.79 8.77
C PHE A 45 -3.74 11.42 10.18
N ASN A 46 -4.46 10.32 10.33
CA ASN A 46 -4.83 9.73 11.61
C ASN A 46 -4.32 8.29 11.68
N GLY A 47 -3.80 7.86 12.82
CA GLY A 47 -3.33 6.49 12.97
C GLY A 47 -2.92 6.15 14.39
N PHE A 48 -2.39 4.94 14.55
CA PHE A 48 -1.84 4.44 15.79
C PHE A 48 -0.34 4.25 15.65
N ASP A 49 0.43 4.81 16.59
CA ASP A 49 1.87 4.58 16.68
C ASP A 49 2.17 3.10 17.06
N GLU A 50 3.45 2.72 17.08
CA GLU A 50 3.84 1.35 17.48
C GLU A 50 3.49 1.00 18.94
N LYS A 51 3.27 2.01 19.79
CA LYS A 51 2.88 1.85 21.20
C LYS A 51 1.36 1.78 21.37
N GLY A 52 0.59 1.95 20.29
CA GLY A 52 -0.87 1.97 20.30
C GLY A 52 -1.48 3.32 20.70
N ASN A 53 -0.70 4.40 20.77
CA ASN A 53 -1.23 5.74 21.01
C ASN A 53 -1.80 6.32 19.72
N ASP A 54 -2.86 7.10 19.88
CA ASP A 54 -3.42 7.90 18.79
C ASP A 54 -2.39 8.93 18.30
N TYR A 55 -2.20 8.96 17.00
CA TYR A 55 -1.35 9.91 16.31
C TYR A 55 -2.16 10.62 15.22
N SER A 56 -2.21 11.94 15.28
CA SER A 56 -2.85 12.77 14.28
C SER A 56 -1.93 13.90 13.87
N THR A 57 -1.76 14.12 12.56
CA THR A 57 -0.98 15.24 12.05
C THR A 57 -1.52 15.77 10.72
N PRO A 58 -1.50 17.10 10.48
CA PRO A 58 -1.87 17.65 9.18
C PRO A 58 -0.91 17.17 8.09
N ILE A 59 -1.44 16.80 6.91
CA ILE A 59 -0.64 16.36 5.75
C ILE A 59 0.40 17.41 5.36
N ASN A 60 0.08 18.69 5.55
CA ASN A 60 0.98 19.82 5.27
C ASN A 60 2.26 19.83 6.13
N ASN A 61 2.25 19.14 7.27
CA ASN A 61 3.40 19.02 8.15
C ASN A 61 4.25 17.77 7.86
N ILE A 62 3.77 16.91 6.95
CA ILE A 62 4.47 15.69 6.54
C ILE A 62 5.40 15.98 5.37
N SER A 63 6.66 15.56 5.47
CA SER A 63 7.62 15.64 4.38
C SER A 63 7.63 14.36 3.53
N LYS A 64 7.59 13.19 4.19
CA LYS A 64 7.61 11.87 3.52
C LYS A 64 6.74 10.88 4.27
N ILE A 65 6.06 10.02 3.52
CA ILE A 65 5.32 8.87 4.04
C ILE A 65 5.90 7.61 3.40
N TYR A 66 6.22 6.63 4.22
CA TYR A 66 6.52 5.28 3.79
C TYR A 66 5.41 4.37 4.26
N SER A 67 4.99 3.46 3.39
CA SER A 67 3.99 2.45 3.68
C SER A 67 4.64 1.08 3.54
N ALA A 68 4.33 0.15 4.44
CA ALA A 68 4.70 -1.24 4.22
C ALA A 68 3.95 -1.78 2.99
N GLY A 69 4.70 -2.23 1.99
CA GLY A 69 4.15 -2.95 0.84
C GLY A 69 3.67 -4.35 1.22
N SER A 70 2.94 -5.01 0.31
CA SER A 70 2.48 -6.38 0.52
C SER A 70 3.67 -7.32 0.77
N SER A 71 3.50 -8.21 1.73
CA SER A 71 4.48 -9.25 2.02
C SER A 71 4.72 -10.15 0.80
N LYS A 72 5.98 -10.56 0.58
CA LYS A 72 6.37 -11.50 -0.47
C LYS A 72 6.15 -12.97 -0.07
N THR A 73 5.30 -13.27 0.92
CA THR A 73 5.01 -14.63 1.41
C THR A 73 4.82 -15.64 0.29
N LEU A 74 4.01 -15.30 -0.72
CA LEU A 74 3.71 -16.23 -1.82
C LEU A 74 4.95 -16.51 -2.69
N THR A 75 5.67 -15.46 -3.09
CA THR A 75 6.88 -15.59 -3.92
C THR A 75 7.99 -16.33 -3.18
N MET A 76 8.22 -16.00 -1.91
CA MET A 76 9.24 -16.66 -1.09
C MET A 76 8.84 -18.08 -0.70
N GLY A 77 7.54 -18.35 -0.49
CA GLY A 77 7.01 -19.69 -0.29
C GLY A 77 7.18 -20.56 -1.54
N ALA A 78 6.95 -20.02 -2.73
CA ALA A 78 7.19 -20.74 -3.99
C ALA A 78 8.68 -21.04 -4.20
N LEU A 79 9.56 -20.07 -3.95
CA LEU A 79 11.02 -20.30 -3.98
C LEU A 79 11.47 -21.35 -2.98
N GLY A 80 10.92 -21.30 -1.76
CA GLY A 80 11.18 -22.28 -0.71
C GLY A 80 10.71 -23.68 -1.11
N PHE A 81 9.52 -23.81 -1.69
CA PHE A 81 9.01 -25.08 -2.22
C PHE A 81 9.93 -25.69 -3.27
N LEU A 82 10.35 -24.89 -4.27
CA LEU A 82 11.26 -25.34 -5.33
C LEU A 82 12.63 -25.75 -4.78
N SER A 83 13.14 -25.00 -3.80
CA SER A 83 14.41 -25.31 -3.13
C SER A 83 14.31 -26.62 -2.35
N GLY A 84 13.22 -26.81 -1.61
CA GLY A 84 12.93 -28.07 -0.90
C GLY A 84 12.79 -29.26 -1.84
N LEU A 85 12.13 -29.07 -2.98
CA LEU A 85 11.99 -30.09 -4.01
C LEU A 85 13.37 -30.49 -4.59
N ALA A 86 14.22 -29.53 -4.91
CA ALA A 86 15.57 -29.79 -5.40
C ALA A 86 16.44 -30.56 -4.38
N ILE A 87 16.35 -30.21 -3.10
CA ILE A 87 17.05 -30.91 -2.02
C ILE A 87 16.50 -32.34 -1.88
N GLY A 88 15.18 -32.52 -1.88
CA GLY A 88 14.54 -33.83 -1.76
C GLY A 88 14.93 -34.77 -2.91
N LEU A 89 14.94 -34.28 -4.15
CA LEU A 89 15.41 -35.04 -5.31
C LEU A 89 16.91 -35.37 -5.21
N SER A 90 17.74 -34.42 -4.77
CA SER A 90 19.19 -34.64 -4.60
C SER A 90 19.49 -35.66 -3.52
N PHE A 91 18.73 -35.65 -2.43
CA PHE A 91 18.86 -36.62 -1.34
C PHE A 91 18.45 -38.02 -1.81
N ASP A 92 17.30 -38.15 -2.46
CA ASP A 92 16.84 -39.44 -2.99
C ASP A 92 17.80 -39.99 -4.07
N TYR A 93 18.42 -39.12 -4.87
CA TYR A 93 19.46 -39.51 -5.84
C TYR A 93 20.72 -40.05 -5.18
N ASN A 94 21.24 -39.36 -4.18
CA ASN A 94 22.50 -39.74 -3.52
C ASN A 94 22.38 -41.00 -2.65
N TYR A 95 21.19 -41.29 -2.13
CA TYR A 95 20.95 -42.44 -1.24
C TYR A 95 20.22 -43.60 -1.92
N SER A 96 19.86 -43.49 -3.21
CA SER A 96 19.30 -44.61 -3.95
C SER A 96 20.41 -45.52 -4.51
N THR A 97 20.46 -46.75 -4.01
CA THR A 97 21.51 -47.72 -4.33
C THR A 97 21.27 -48.54 -5.59
N SER A 98 20.11 -48.43 -6.25
CA SER A 98 19.80 -49.30 -7.41
C SER A 98 18.88 -48.76 -8.49
N SER A 99 18.29 -47.57 -8.34
CA SER A 99 17.60 -46.82 -9.41
C SER A 99 16.89 -45.62 -8.78
N PHE A 100 16.99 -44.44 -9.38
CA PHE A 100 16.22 -43.29 -8.92
C PHE A 100 14.73 -43.58 -9.09
N ARG A 101 14.06 -44.01 -8.01
CA ARG A 101 12.63 -44.32 -8.00
C ARG A 101 11.78 -43.12 -7.63
N GLY A 102 12.39 -42.07 -7.07
CA GLY A 102 11.68 -40.91 -6.57
C GLY A 102 10.83 -41.30 -5.38
N ASN A 103 11.36 -41.28 -4.15
CA ASN A 103 10.51 -41.49 -2.97
C ASN A 103 9.59 -40.26 -2.79
N PRO A 104 8.29 -40.37 -3.12
CA PRO A 104 7.40 -39.21 -3.15
C PRO A 104 7.17 -38.65 -1.73
N ALA A 105 7.28 -39.47 -0.70
CA ALA A 105 7.12 -39.03 0.69
C ALA A 105 8.31 -38.17 1.14
N LEU A 106 9.54 -38.54 0.75
CA LEU A 106 10.74 -37.77 1.04
C LEU A 106 10.73 -36.44 0.28
N ILE A 107 10.52 -36.50 -1.04
CA ILE A 107 10.48 -35.31 -1.91
C ILE A 107 9.36 -34.35 -1.45
N GLY A 108 8.18 -34.88 -1.15
CA GLY A 108 7.04 -34.10 -0.65
C GLY A 108 7.33 -33.42 0.69
N SER A 109 7.98 -34.12 1.63
CA SER A 109 8.32 -33.58 2.95
C SER A 109 9.30 -32.41 2.86
N PHE A 110 10.37 -32.54 2.07
CA PHE A 110 11.33 -31.44 1.87
C PHE A 110 10.71 -30.25 1.16
N SER A 111 9.85 -30.49 0.15
CA SER A 111 9.15 -29.43 -0.57
C SER A 111 8.17 -28.67 0.34
N ALA A 112 7.42 -29.39 1.19
CA ALA A 112 6.50 -28.80 2.15
C ALA A 112 7.23 -27.98 3.22
N LEU A 113 8.34 -28.50 3.78
CA LEU A 113 9.19 -27.76 4.72
C LEU A 113 9.77 -26.50 4.05
N GLY A 114 10.25 -26.62 2.82
CA GLY A 114 10.72 -25.49 2.04
C GLY A 114 9.65 -24.41 1.85
N LEU A 115 8.41 -24.80 1.53
CA LEU A 115 7.28 -23.88 1.40
C LEU A 115 6.99 -23.13 2.72
N ILE A 116 6.99 -23.85 3.84
CA ILE A 116 6.74 -23.26 5.17
C ILE A 116 7.85 -22.25 5.53
N ILE A 117 9.11 -22.64 5.37
CA ILE A 117 10.26 -21.78 5.67
C ILE A 117 10.27 -20.55 4.74
N GLY A 118 10.09 -20.77 3.44
CA GLY A 118 10.02 -19.68 2.45
C GLY A 118 8.85 -18.73 2.73
N GLY A 119 7.69 -19.27 3.10
CA GLY A 119 6.52 -18.48 3.50
C GLY A 119 6.80 -17.63 4.73
N LEU A 120 7.46 -18.20 5.75
CA LEU A 120 7.83 -17.48 6.98
C LEU A 120 8.87 -16.38 6.74
N VAL A 121 9.86 -16.63 5.89
CA VAL A 121 10.84 -15.62 5.49
C VAL A 121 10.15 -14.49 4.71
N GLY A 122 9.23 -14.84 3.81
CA GLY A 122 8.43 -13.89 3.07
C GLY A 122 7.48 -13.06 3.95
N SER A 123 6.87 -13.66 4.97
CA SER A 123 5.96 -12.98 5.89
C SER A 123 6.66 -11.93 6.75
N ASN A 124 7.96 -12.06 6.96
CA ASN A 124 8.78 -11.08 7.67
C ASN A 124 9.43 -10.06 6.74
N SER A 125 9.38 -10.27 5.43
CA SER A 125 9.97 -9.39 4.42
C SER A 125 8.96 -8.39 3.90
N TYR A 126 8.88 -7.23 4.55
CA TYR A 126 8.16 -6.07 4.03
C TYR A 126 9.15 -5.11 3.39
N TYR A 127 8.77 -4.49 2.28
CA TYR A 127 9.51 -3.38 1.70
C TYR A 127 8.77 -2.08 1.98
N TRP A 128 9.52 -1.01 2.25
CA TRP A 128 8.97 0.33 2.40
C TRP A 128 8.77 0.94 1.03
N LYS A 129 7.52 1.20 0.64
CA LYS A 129 7.21 2.02 -0.53
C LYS A 129 7.05 3.47 -0.10
N THR A 130 7.68 4.40 -0.82
CA THR A 130 7.41 5.82 -0.64
C THR A 130 6.05 6.15 -1.22
N VAL A 131 5.26 6.93 -0.48
CA VAL A 131 3.96 7.43 -0.90
C VAL A 131 4.11 8.91 -1.23
N ASP A 132 3.67 9.32 -2.42
CA ASP A 132 3.74 10.71 -2.84
C ASP A 132 2.72 11.55 -2.07
N VAL A 133 3.22 12.35 -1.13
CA VAL A 133 2.41 13.24 -0.28
C VAL A 133 1.68 14.31 -1.11
N ASN A 134 2.21 14.70 -2.28
CA ASN A 134 1.57 15.70 -3.13
C ASN A 134 0.37 15.14 -3.89
N SER A 135 0.36 13.84 -4.19
CA SER A 135 -0.79 13.15 -4.77
C SER A 135 -1.98 13.03 -3.80
N LEU A 136 -1.71 13.20 -2.50
CA LEU A 136 -2.68 13.04 -1.41
C LEU A 136 -3.28 14.36 -0.92
N LYS A 137 -2.73 15.49 -1.37
CA LYS A 137 -3.33 16.79 -1.07
C LYS A 137 -4.58 16.96 -1.93
N PRO A 138 -5.70 17.47 -1.37
CA PRO A 138 -6.85 17.82 -2.18
C PRO A 138 -6.40 18.82 -3.26
N LYS A 139 -6.56 18.44 -4.53
CA LYS A 139 -6.42 19.39 -5.64
C LYS A 139 -7.56 20.38 -5.51
N LEU A 140 -7.26 21.57 -4.99
CA LEU A 140 -8.21 22.67 -5.00
C LEU A 140 -8.62 22.94 -6.46
N PRO A 141 -9.91 22.88 -6.81
CA PRO A 141 -10.37 23.40 -8.09
C PRO A 141 -10.32 24.93 -8.01
N PHE A 142 -9.15 25.52 -8.27
CA PHE A 142 -9.07 26.97 -8.44
C PHE A 142 -9.25 27.29 -9.93
N GLN A 143 -10.50 27.52 -10.34
CA GLN A 143 -10.77 28.41 -11.47
C GLN A 143 -11.33 29.71 -10.89
N GLU A 144 -10.46 30.70 -10.75
CA GLU A 144 -10.86 32.09 -10.64
C GLU A 144 -11.57 32.46 -11.96
N ILE A 145 -12.90 32.42 -11.97
CA ILE A 145 -13.66 33.11 -13.02
C ILE A 145 -13.52 34.59 -12.67
N SER A 146 -12.51 35.22 -13.24
CA SER A 146 -12.40 36.68 -13.27
C SER A 146 -13.71 37.24 -13.81
N SER A 147 -14.21 38.28 -13.13
CA SER A 147 -15.48 38.94 -13.38
C SER A 147 -15.70 39.21 -14.88
N VAL A 148 -16.64 38.48 -15.49
CA VAL A 148 -17.16 38.82 -16.81
C VAL A 148 -17.88 40.15 -16.67
N ASN A 149 -17.29 41.20 -17.24
CA ASN A 149 -17.86 42.54 -17.31
C ASN A 149 -19.07 42.50 -18.26
N LEU A 150 -20.26 42.22 -17.73
CA LEU A 150 -21.51 42.25 -18.49
C LEU A 150 -21.93 43.71 -18.69
N GLN A 151 -21.45 44.33 -19.78
CA GLN A 151 -22.04 45.57 -20.29
C GLN A 151 -23.44 45.26 -20.83
N PHE A 152 -24.47 45.65 -20.09
CA PHE A 152 -25.85 45.68 -20.59
C PHE A 152 -26.03 46.91 -21.48
N ASN A 153 -26.10 46.69 -22.79
CA ASN A 153 -26.46 47.73 -23.75
C ASN A 153 -27.98 47.77 -23.87
N PHE A 154 -28.63 48.77 -23.27
CA PHE A 154 -30.05 49.03 -23.45
C PHE A 154 -30.23 49.94 -24.65
N ASN A 155 -30.71 49.39 -25.78
CA ASN A 155 -31.30 50.20 -26.83
C ASN A 155 -32.83 50.21 -26.63
N PHE A 156 -33.36 51.43 -26.54
CA PHE A 156 -34.79 51.76 -26.41
C PHE A 156 -35.62 51.21 -27.58
#